data_AF-A0A9E1N1D9-F1
#
_entry.id   AF-A0A9E1N1D9-F1
#
_cell.length_a   1.000
_cell.length_b   1.000
_cell.length_c   1.000
_cell.angle_alpha   90.00
_cell.angle_beta   90.00
_cell.angle_gamma   90.00
#
_symmetry.space_group_name_H-M   'P 1'
#
loop_
_entity.id
_entity.type
_entity.pdbx_description
1 polymer ?
#
loop_
_entity_poly.entity_id
_entity_poly.type
_entity_poly.pdbx_seq_one_letter_code
_entity_poly.pdbx_strand_id
1 'polypeptide(L)'
;MRLKIKSVERPAGLDDDQTGLDLVDLVRKALEVGQAPPVAVVLRDEKVDIINLSPVIEARFPLNRFLASMSSVIHGGVDAIGVMGTFKMHRQGEKDGVPVAMVFLEWEDCRWWQWRALVHDQVVLDGTETYYRAVDGDPLPHQLGRWWSLARRSK
;
A
#
# COMPACT_ATOMS: atom_id res chain seq x y z
N MET A 1 -15.44 2.41 -15.21
CA MET A 1 -14.90 2.57 -13.84
C MET A 1 -14.25 3.94 -13.75
N ARG A 2 -14.68 4.81 -12.83
CA ARG A 2 -14.03 6.13 -12.60
C ARG A 2 -13.27 6.06 -11.28
N LEU A 3 -11.95 6.16 -11.34
CA LEU A 3 -11.09 6.16 -10.16
C LEU A 3 -11.05 7.57 -9.56
N LYS A 4 -11.10 7.64 -8.23
CA LYS A 4 -10.84 8.88 -7.50
C LYS A 4 -9.34 8.92 -7.17
N ILE A 5 -8.67 9.98 -7.60
CA ILE A 5 -7.26 10.23 -7.35
C ILE A 5 -7.17 11.51 -6.53
N LYS A 6 -6.45 11.46 -5.41
CA LYS A 6 -6.08 12.62 -4.60
C LYS A 6 -4.56 12.70 -4.58
N SER A 7 -4.00 13.82 -4.99
CA SER A 7 -2.57 14.08 -4.87
C SER A 7 -2.30 14.92 -3.62
N VAL A 8 -1.27 14.58 -2.87
CA VAL A 8 -0.78 15.36 -1.72
C VAL A 8 0.70 15.65 -1.89
N GLU A 9 1.16 16.76 -1.33
CA GLU A 9 2.58 17.11 -1.32
C GLU A 9 3.37 16.09 -0.51
N ARG A 10 4.58 15.78 -0.97
CA ARG A 10 5.53 14.91 -0.30
C ARG A 10 6.81 15.71 -0.01
N PRO A 11 7.32 15.69 1.23
CA PRO A 11 8.65 16.20 1.49
C PRO A 11 9.70 15.45 0.68
N ALA A 12 10.62 16.18 0.04
CA ALA A 12 11.72 15.58 -0.71
C ALA A 12 12.78 14.96 0.22
N GLY A 13 13.45 13.91 -0.24
CA GLY A 13 14.63 13.35 0.43
C GLY A 13 14.36 12.51 1.69
N LEU A 14 13.12 12.05 1.89
CA LEU A 14 12.82 11.09 2.95
C LEU A 14 13.39 9.70 2.63
N ASP A 15 13.93 9.02 3.64
CA ASP A 15 14.29 7.61 3.53
C ASP A 15 13.04 6.70 3.50
N ASP A 16 13.26 5.41 3.25
CA ASP A 16 12.19 4.41 3.13
C ASP A 16 11.34 4.31 4.42
N ASP A 17 11.99 4.37 5.60
CA ASP A 17 11.34 4.20 6.90
C ASP A 17 10.48 5.43 7.23
N GLN A 18 11.02 6.63 7.09
CA GLN A 18 10.29 7.87 7.33
C GLN A 18 9.12 8.01 6.35
N THR A 19 9.33 7.65 5.08
CA THR A 19 8.25 7.61 4.09
C THR A 19 7.14 6.63 4.51
N GLY A 20 7.51 5.44 4.99
CA GLY A 20 6.57 4.45 5.49
C GLY A 20 5.78 4.94 6.70
N LEU A 21 6.45 5.54 7.68
CA LEU A 21 5.85 6.06 8.91
C LEU A 21 4.87 7.21 8.66
N ASP A 22 5.19 8.12 7.73
CA ASP A 22 4.27 9.21 7.35
C ASP A 22 2.95 8.66 6.80
N LEU A 23 3.01 7.57 6.02
CA LEU A 23 1.80 6.89 5.52
C LEU A 23 1.07 6.12 6.63
N VAL A 24 1.77 5.57 7.63
CA VAL A 24 1.13 4.95 8.81
C VAL A 24 0.33 5.99 9.57
N ASP A 25 0.88 7.18 9.79
CA ASP A 25 0.17 8.27 10.45
C ASP A 25 -1.06 8.74 9.66
N LEU A 26 -0.98 8.71 8.33
CA LEU A 26 -2.14 8.96 7.48
C LEU A 26 -3.23 7.90 7.66
N VAL A 27 -2.87 6.61 7.74
CA VAL A 27 -3.82 5.52 8.03
C VAL A 27 -4.43 5.68 9.42
N ARG A 28 -3.64 6.01 10.45
CA ARG A 28 -4.14 6.25 11.81
C ARG A 28 -5.15 7.39 11.87
N LYS A 29 -4.84 8.55 11.25
CA LYS A 29 -5.77 9.68 11.14
C LYS A 29 -7.04 9.32 10.38
N ALA A 30 -6.91 8.51 9.33
CA ALA A 30 -8.05 8.03 8.54
C ALA A 30 -8.96 7.09 9.34
N LEU A 31 -8.38 6.27 10.21
CA LEU A 31 -9.09 5.40 11.14
C LEU A 31 -9.85 6.20 12.22
N GLU A 32 -9.26 7.26 12.78
CA GLU A 32 -9.91 8.13 13.77
C GLU A 32 -11.23 8.74 13.26
N VAL A 33 -11.32 9.02 11.97
CA VAL A 33 -12.55 9.55 11.32
C VAL A 33 -13.43 8.44 10.71
N GLY A 34 -13.10 7.17 10.97
CA GLY A 34 -13.84 5.99 10.52
C GLY A 34 -13.75 5.70 9.02
N GLN A 35 -12.73 6.23 8.32
CA GLN A 35 -12.57 6.11 6.87
C GLN A 35 -11.12 5.80 6.47
N ALA A 36 -10.70 4.54 6.60
CA ALA A 36 -9.44 4.04 6.04
C ALA A 36 -9.68 3.04 4.89
N PRO A 37 -10.30 3.45 3.76
CA PRO A 37 -10.54 2.54 2.64
C PRO A 37 -9.22 2.02 2.06
N PRO A 38 -9.22 0.85 1.41
CA PRO A 38 -8.05 0.38 0.69
C PRO A 38 -7.74 1.34 -0.47
N VAL A 39 -6.51 1.86 -0.50
CA VAL A 39 -6.02 2.75 -1.55
C VAL A 39 -4.68 2.27 -2.08
N ALA A 40 -4.39 2.56 -3.34
CA ALA A 40 -3.05 2.49 -3.88
C ALA A 40 -2.34 3.83 -3.64
N VAL A 41 -1.03 3.75 -3.45
CA VAL A 41 -0.15 4.88 -3.25
C VAL A 41 0.87 4.86 -4.38
N VAL A 42 1.07 5.98 -5.04
CA VAL A 42 2.14 6.16 -6.04
C VAL A 42 3.01 7.32 -5.58
N LEU A 43 4.22 6.99 -5.14
CA LEU A 43 5.22 7.94 -4.68
C LEU A 43 6.03 8.48 -5.84
N ARG A 44 6.28 9.78 -5.80
CA ARG A 44 7.06 10.55 -6.76
C ARG A 44 7.86 11.59 -5.99
N ASP A 45 8.81 12.25 -6.66
CA ASP A 45 9.75 13.19 -6.02
C ASP A 45 9.10 14.17 -5.03
N GLU A 46 8.02 14.84 -5.44
CA GLU A 46 7.38 15.91 -4.64
C GLU A 46 5.89 15.66 -4.38
N LYS A 47 5.37 14.48 -4.76
CA LYS A 47 3.94 14.18 -4.61
C LYS A 47 3.65 12.72 -4.34
N VAL A 48 2.55 12.49 -3.63
CA VAL A 48 1.94 11.18 -3.42
C VAL A 48 0.56 11.17 -4.04
N ASP A 49 0.35 10.29 -5.03
CA ASP A 49 -0.99 10.04 -5.58
C ASP A 49 -1.66 8.91 -4.78
N ILE A 50 -2.84 9.19 -4.23
CA ILE A 50 -3.68 8.25 -3.49
C ILE A 50 -4.89 7.90 -4.34
N ILE A 51 -5.04 6.62 -4.66
CA ILE A 51 -6.04 6.11 -5.62
C ILE A 51 -6.96 5.13 -4.89
N ASN A 52 -8.26 5.44 -4.84
CA ASN A 52 -9.23 4.55 -4.19
C ASN A 52 -9.34 3.21 -4.94
N LEU A 53 -9.09 2.10 -4.23
CA LEU A 53 -9.13 0.74 -4.79
C LEU A 53 -10.50 0.06 -4.71
N SER A 54 -11.46 0.58 -3.94
CA SER A 54 -12.81 -0.03 -3.84
C SER A 54 -13.43 -0.31 -5.21
N PRO A 55 -13.41 0.61 -6.21
CA PRO A 55 -13.97 0.32 -7.53
C PRO A 55 -13.25 -0.82 -8.27
N VAL A 56 -11.94 -0.99 -8.05
CA VAL A 56 -11.12 -2.04 -8.68
C VAL A 56 -11.45 -3.40 -8.05
N ILE A 57 -11.58 -3.42 -6.72
CA ILE A 57 -11.93 -4.59 -5.92
C ILE A 57 -13.36 -5.05 -6.26
N GLU A 58 -14.32 -4.13 -6.28
CA GLU A 58 -15.73 -4.39 -6.63
C GLU A 58 -15.87 -4.93 -8.06
N ALA A 59 -15.09 -4.38 -9.01
CA ALA A 59 -15.05 -4.86 -10.39
C ALA A 59 -14.33 -6.22 -10.56
N ARG A 60 -13.78 -6.80 -9.48
CA ARG A 60 -12.96 -8.03 -9.48
C ARG A 60 -11.80 -7.97 -10.47
N PHE A 61 -11.26 -6.78 -10.70
CA PHE A 61 -10.13 -6.62 -11.60
C PHE A 61 -8.85 -7.15 -10.93
N PRO A 62 -7.91 -7.77 -11.67
CA PRO A 62 -6.67 -8.31 -11.09
C PRO A 62 -5.81 -7.22 -10.45
N LEU A 63 -5.89 -7.06 -9.12
CA LEU A 63 -5.26 -5.97 -8.38
C LEU A 63 -3.75 -5.88 -8.63
N ASN A 64 -3.04 -7.01 -8.63
CA ASN A 64 -1.60 -7.01 -8.90
C ASN A 64 -1.23 -6.52 -10.30
N ARG A 65 -2.08 -6.76 -11.32
CA ARG A 65 -1.84 -6.21 -12.67
C ARG A 65 -2.14 -4.72 -12.72
N PHE A 66 -3.18 -4.28 -12.01
CA PHE A 66 -3.52 -2.87 -11.87
C PHE A 66 -2.38 -2.09 -11.19
N LEU A 67 -1.88 -2.57 -10.06
CA LEU A 67 -0.75 -1.95 -9.35
C LEU A 67 0.54 -2.01 -10.19
N ALA A 68 0.82 -3.12 -10.86
CA ALA A 68 1.93 -3.20 -11.81
C ALA A 68 1.82 -2.17 -12.95
N SER A 69 0.62 -1.91 -13.48
CA SER A 69 0.47 -0.86 -14.49
C SER A 69 0.81 0.54 -13.97
N MET A 70 0.67 0.81 -12.67
CA MET A 70 1.07 2.11 -12.10
C MET A 70 2.58 2.34 -12.17
N SER A 71 3.37 1.26 -12.23
CA SER A 71 4.82 1.33 -12.43
C SER A 71 5.25 1.64 -13.86
N SER A 72 4.32 1.53 -14.83
CA SER A 72 4.60 1.74 -16.24
C SER A 72 3.84 2.90 -16.88
N VAL A 73 2.70 3.32 -16.31
CA VAL A 73 1.68 4.10 -17.05
C VAL A 73 1.83 5.62 -16.93
N ILE A 74 2.68 6.18 -16.07
CA ILE A 74 2.70 7.65 -15.91
C ILE A 74 4.15 8.14 -15.86
N HIS A 75 4.62 8.64 -17.02
CA HIS A 75 5.80 9.48 -17.28
C HIS A 75 6.80 9.56 -16.12
N GLY A 76 8.01 9.04 -16.35
CA GLY A 76 9.12 8.89 -15.40
C GLY A 76 9.12 9.79 -14.15
N GLY A 77 9.59 9.22 -13.04
CA GLY A 77 9.49 9.85 -11.71
C GLY A 77 8.38 9.23 -10.87
N VAL A 78 8.30 7.89 -10.88
CA VAL A 78 7.64 7.10 -9.83
C VAL A 78 8.77 6.44 -9.05
N ASP A 79 8.86 6.73 -7.76
CA ASP A 79 9.93 6.20 -6.90
C ASP A 79 9.52 4.86 -6.31
N ALA A 80 8.24 4.77 -5.92
CA ALA A 80 7.66 3.61 -5.27
C ALA A 80 6.16 3.53 -5.48
N ILE A 81 5.63 2.32 -5.35
CA ILE A 81 4.21 2.01 -5.41
C ILE A 81 3.83 1.24 -4.17
N GLY A 82 2.62 1.47 -3.69
CA GLY A 82 2.14 0.86 -2.47
C GLY A 82 0.66 0.67 -2.40
N VAL A 83 0.26 0.10 -1.28
CA VAL A 83 -1.11 0.08 -0.82
C VAL A 83 -1.16 0.53 0.63
N MET A 84 -2.23 1.22 1.01
CA MET A 84 -2.50 1.54 2.41
C MET A 84 -3.99 1.51 2.73
N GLY A 85 -4.31 1.52 4.02
CA GLY A 85 -5.68 1.51 4.53
C GLY A 85 -6.03 0.20 5.23
N THR A 86 -7.33 -0.10 5.34
CA THR A 86 -7.84 -1.31 5.98
C THR A 86 -8.14 -2.39 4.94
N PHE A 87 -7.62 -3.58 5.18
CA PHE A 87 -7.81 -4.78 4.36
C PHE A 87 -8.37 -5.91 5.21
N LYS A 88 -9.00 -6.91 4.56
CA LYS A 88 -9.34 -8.18 5.21
C LYS A 88 -8.26 -9.19 4.92
N MET A 89 -7.56 -9.65 5.95
CA MET A 89 -6.58 -10.72 5.83
C MET A 89 -7.28 -12.05 6.12
N HIS A 90 -7.24 -12.95 5.14
CA HIS A 90 -7.82 -14.29 5.28
C HIS A 90 -6.71 -15.30 5.52
N ARG A 91 -6.83 -16.12 6.56
CA ARG A 91 -6.04 -17.35 6.65
C ARG A 91 -6.60 -18.36 5.65
N GLN A 92 -5.73 -19.23 5.13
CA GLN A 92 -6.16 -20.31 4.24
C GLN A 92 -7.25 -21.16 4.92
N GLY A 93 -8.43 -21.23 4.31
CA GLY A 93 -9.59 -21.97 4.81
C GLY A 93 -10.57 -21.16 5.66
N GLU A 94 -10.24 -19.92 6.04
CA GLU A 94 -11.15 -19.04 6.79
C GLU A 94 -12.04 -18.21 5.85
N LYS A 95 -13.35 -18.25 6.11
CA LYS A 95 -14.34 -17.45 5.36
C LYS A 95 -14.32 -15.98 5.76
N ASP A 96 -14.14 -15.72 7.05
CA ASP A 96 -14.14 -14.38 7.62
C ASP A 96 -12.71 -13.90 7.82
N GLY A 97 -12.30 -12.89 7.04
CA GLY A 97 -10.99 -12.29 7.17
C GLY A 97 -10.94 -11.29 8.32
N VAL A 98 -9.81 -11.20 9.00
CA VAL A 98 -9.58 -10.26 10.10
C VAL A 98 -9.24 -8.87 9.51
N PRO A 99 -9.86 -7.77 10.00
CA PRO A 99 -9.48 -6.43 9.61
C PRO A 99 -8.05 -6.10 10.03
N VAL A 100 -7.25 -5.65 9.07
CA VAL A 100 -5.85 -5.26 9.26
C VAL A 100 -5.64 -3.89 8.65
N ALA A 101 -5.10 -2.95 9.42
CA ALA A 101 -4.51 -1.74 8.88
C ALA A 101 -3.14 -2.10 8.32
N MET A 102 -2.83 -1.62 7.12
CA MET A 102 -1.58 -1.94 6.45
C MET A 102 -1.06 -0.73 5.68
N VAL A 103 0.26 -0.64 5.61
CA VAL A 103 1.01 0.16 4.64
C VAL A 103 2.03 -0.79 4.03
N PHE A 104 2.09 -0.84 2.71
CA PHE A 104 3.13 -1.56 1.98
C PHE A 104 3.64 -0.68 0.86
N LEU A 105 4.96 -0.59 0.70
CA LEU A 105 5.64 0.13 -0.36
C LEU A 105 6.67 -0.77 -1.05
N GLU A 106 6.80 -0.64 -2.36
CA GLU A 106 7.83 -1.27 -3.19
C GLU A 106 8.47 -0.22 -4.12
N TRP A 107 9.79 -0.05 -3.99
CA TRP A 107 10.60 0.85 -4.82
C TRP A 107 11.01 0.18 -6.13
N GLU A 108 11.46 0.98 -7.11
CA GLU A 108 11.84 0.49 -8.45
C GLU A 108 12.90 -0.63 -8.44
N ASP A 109 13.83 -0.55 -7.49
CA ASP A 109 14.89 -1.54 -7.22
C ASP A 109 14.39 -2.79 -6.48
N CYS A 110 13.08 -2.90 -6.27
CA CYS A 110 12.39 -3.99 -5.57
C CYS A 110 12.68 -4.07 -4.07
N ARG A 111 13.34 -3.06 -3.47
CA ARG A 111 13.25 -2.87 -2.02
C ARG A 111 11.81 -2.63 -1.62
N TRP A 112 11.47 -3.07 -0.42
CA TRP A 112 10.11 -2.97 0.08
C TRP A 112 10.09 -2.77 1.59
N TRP A 113 8.99 -2.18 2.05
CA TRP A 113 8.73 -1.84 3.43
C TRP A 113 7.26 -2.14 3.75
N GLN A 114 6.99 -2.68 4.93
CA GLN A 114 5.63 -2.97 5.38
C GLN A 114 5.44 -2.62 6.85
N TRP A 115 4.31 -1.99 7.13
CA TRP A 115 3.70 -1.95 8.45
C TRP A 115 2.32 -2.61 8.39
N ARG A 116 1.95 -3.33 9.46
CA ARG A 116 0.58 -3.80 9.64
C ARG A 116 0.21 -3.89 11.11
N ALA A 117 -1.08 -3.73 11.40
CA ALA A 117 -1.64 -3.91 12.73
C ALA A 117 -3.07 -4.44 12.66
N LEU A 118 -3.50 -5.18 13.69
CA LEU A 118 -4.90 -5.61 13.79
C LEU A 118 -5.80 -4.41 14.12
N VAL A 119 -7.00 -4.41 13.57
CA VAL A 119 -7.98 -3.33 13.78
C VAL A 119 -9.26 -3.88 14.38
N HIS A 120 -9.76 -3.21 15.41
CA HIS A 120 -11.09 -3.43 16.00
C HIS A 120 -11.78 -2.08 16.21
N ASP A 121 -13.03 -1.94 15.77
CA ASP A 121 -13.80 -0.70 15.89
C ASP A 121 -13.06 0.56 15.42
N GLN A 122 -12.36 0.46 14.27
CA GLN A 122 -11.54 1.54 13.68
C GLN A 122 -10.35 1.96 14.55
N VAL A 123 -9.94 1.15 15.53
CA VAL A 123 -8.78 1.39 16.38
C VAL A 123 -7.73 0.32 16.14
N VAL A 124 -6.47 0.72 16.07
CA VAL A 124 -5.33 -0.21 16.05
C VAL A 124 -5.23 -0.89 17.40
N LEU A 125 -5.15 -2.21 17.43
CA LEU A 125 -5.00 -2.97 18.67
C LEU A 125 -3.57 -2.88 19.19
N ASP A 126 -3.43 -2.51 20.47
CA ASP A 126 -2.15 -2.40 21.16
C ASP A 126 -1.33 -3.70 21.07
N GLY A 127 -0.03 -3.55 20.81
CA GLY A 127 0.91 -4.68 20.74
C GLY A 127 0.76 -5.57 19.50
N THR A 128 -0.08 -5.20 18.52
CA THR A 128 -0.27 -5.97 17.28
C THR A 128 0.49 -5.41 16.08
N GLU A 129 1.16 -4.27 16.26
CA GLU A 129 1.94 -3.62 15.22
C GLU A 129 3.18 -4.45 14.86
N THR A 130 3.39 -4.63 13.56
CA THR A 130 4.57 -5.32 13.03
C THR A 130 5.14 -4.54 11.86
N TYR A 131 6.48 -4.54 11.78
CA TYR A 131 7.25 -3.92 10.72
C TYR A 131 8.09 -4.99 10.04
N TYR A 132 8.12 -4.97 8.71
CA TYR A 132 8.92 -5.88 7.91
C TYR A 132 9.61 -5.11 6.80
N ARG A 133 10.87 -5.43 6.52
CA ARG A 133 11.70 -4.66 5.60
C ARG A 133 12.60 -5.56 4.78
N ALA A 134 12.75 -5.22 3.50
CA ALA A 134 13.73 -5.87 2.64
C ALA A 134 15.16 -5.77 3.21
N VAL A 135 15.49 -4.61 3.82
CA VAL A 135 16.83 -4.36 4.38
C VAL A 135 17.14 -5.21 5.61
N ASP A 136 16.12 -5.71 6.31
CA ASP A 136 16.28 -6.61 7.45
C ASP A 136 16.40 -8.08 7.01
N GLY A 137 16.28 -8.36 5.71
CA GLY A 137 16.28 -9.72 5.17
C GLY A 137 14.95 -10.46 5.32
N ASP A 138 13.86 -9.74 5.64
CA ASP A 138 12.54 -10.34 5.72
C ASP A 138 12.09 -10.92 4.36
N PRO A 139 11.27 -11.97 4.35
CA PRO A 139 10.66 -12.45 3.13
C PRO A 139 9.56 -11.49 2.66
N LEU A 140 9.48 -11.26 1.35
CA LEU A 140 8.41 -10.49 0.75
C LEU A 140 7.03 -11.11 1.10
N PRO A 141 6.04 -10.32 1.56
CA PRO A 141 4.72 -10.83 1.89
C PRO A 141 4.03 -11.51 0.70
N HIS A 142 3.34 -12.61 0.97
CA HIS A 142 2.57 -13.32 -0.06
C HIS A 142 1.49 -12.40 -0.66
N GLN A 143 1.35 -12.45 -2.00
CA GLN A 143 0.36 -11.71 -2.80
C GLN A 143 0.58 -10.19 -2.91
N LEU A 144 1.62 -9.62 -2.27
CA LEU A 144 2.00 -8.21 -2.39
C LEU A 144 3.32 -8.05 -3.15
N GLY A 145 3.51 -6.85 -3.70
CA GLY A 145 4.72 -6.44 -4.40
C GLY A 145 5.00 -7.21 -5.69
N ARG A 146 6.27 -7.20 -6.10
CA ARG A 146 6.76 -7.64 -7.41
C ARG A 146 6.13 -6.88 -8.57
N TRP A 147 5.59 -5.69 -8.33
CA TRP A 147 4.83 -4.93 -9.32
C TRP A 147 5.75 -4.40 -10.41
N TRP A 148 6.93 -3.89 -10.03
CA TRP A 148 7.98 -3.48 -10.96
C TRP A 148 8.46 -4.65 -11.82
N SER A 149 8.71 -5.79 -11.19
CA SER A 149 9.11 -7.02 -11.89
C SER A 149 8.00 -7.57 -12.80
N LEU A 150 6.74 -7.46 -12.40
CA LEU A 150 5.60 -7.86 -13.22
C LEU A 150 5.43 -6.93 -14.44
N ALA A 151 5.55 -5.62 -14.24
CA ALA A 151 5.43 -4.64 -15.30
C ALA A 151 6.54 -4.76 -16.34
N ARG A 152 7.79 -4.96 -15.90
CA ARG A 152 8.95 -5.18 -16.80
C ARG A 152 8.77 -6.42 -17.69
N ARG A 153 8.09 -7.46 -17.19
CA ARG A 153 7.80 -8.71 -17.95
C ARG A 153 6.58 -8.61 -18.86
N SER A 154 5.73 -7.61 -18.64
CA SER A 154 4.48 -7.41 -19.38
C SER A 154 4.62 -6.39 -20.52
N LYS A 155 5.82 -5.79 -20.66
CA LYS A 155 6.23 -5.01 -21.84
C LYS A 155 6.71 -5.97 -22.93
#